data_AF-A0A182K3E4-F1
#
_entry.id   AF-A0A182K3E4-F1
#
_cell.length_a   1.000
_cell.length_b   1.000
_cell.length_c   1.000
_cell.angle_alpha   90.00
_cell.angle_beta   90.00
_cell.angle_gamma   90.00
#
_symmetry.space_group_name_H-M   'P 1'
#
loop_
_entity.id
_entity.type
_entity.pdbx_description
1 polymer ?
#
loop_
_entity_poly.entity_id
_entity_poly.type
_entity_poly.pdbx_seq_one_letter_code
_entity_poly.pdbx_strand_id
1 'polypeptide(L)'
;KSLPLHCVVESVSSLQATLNFDTRSPWKRRPNIETDSYVIIPAATPFCDIVTTALQRLGYSTEISNAARGSIAIKNWKSLSLDAISDNPLVSVSDILGELTSVVTLKITILRNKPSQLAEIKDKLLKLLILQSHALLRSTGCPLD
;
A
#
# COMPACT_ATOMS: atom_id res chain seq x y z
N LYS A 1 -7.92 15.17 -22.92
CA LYS A 1 -8.81 13.98 -22.77
C LYS A 1 -8.47 13.32 -21.44
N SER A 2 -9.44 12.78 -20.73
CA SER A 2 -9.24 12.13 -19.44
C SER A 2 -9.99 10.80 -19.42
N LEU A 3 -9.49 9.86 -18.63
CA LEU A 3 -9.96 8.48 -18.59
C LEU A 3 -10.35 8.13 -17.15
N PRO A 4 -11.54 7.54 -16.92
CA PRO A 4 -11.88 6.99 -15.61
C PRO A 4 -11.12 5.68 -15.41
N LEU A 5 -10.43 5.55 -14.28
CA LEU A 5 -9.68 4.36 -13.90
C LEU A 5 -10.15 3.85 -12.55
N HIS A 6 -10.54 2.57 -12.50
CA HIS A 6 -10.88 1.91 -11.25
C HIS A 6 -9.60 1.67 -10.43
N CYS A 7 -9.51 2.25 -9.24
CA CYS A 7 -8.32 2.19 -8.39
C CYS A 7 -8.67 1.54 -7.04
N VAL A 8 -7.89 0.53 -6.67
CA VAL A 8 -7.99 -0.17 -5.38
C VAL A 8 -6.67 -0.01 -4.65
N VAL A 9 -6.70 0.64 -3.49
CA VAL A 9 -5.55 0.88 -2.63
C VAL A 9 -5.60 -0.06 -1.45
N GLU A 10 -4.58 -0.90 -1.31
CA GLU A 10 -4.43 -1.89 -0.26
C GLU A 10 -3.21 -1.54 0.60
N SER A 11 -3.37 -1.55 1.92
CA SER A 11 -2.24 -1.39 2.85
C SER A 11 -1.77 -2.73 3.39
N VAL A 12 -0.45 -2.94 3.34
CA VAL A 12 0.19 -4.14 3.86
C VAL A 12 1.20 -3.79 4.94
N SER A 13 1.20 -4.57 6.01
CA SER A 13 2.10 -4.40 7.15
C SER A 13 3.50 -5.01 6.94
N SER A 14 3.65 -5.90 5.95
CA SER A 14 4.93 -6.51 5.58
C SER A 14 4.85 -7.14 4.18
N LEU A 15 5.99 -7.25 3.49
CA LEU A 15 6.10 -7.93 2.19
C LEU A 15 5.83 -9.45 2.28
N GLN A 16 5.98 -10.07 3.45
CA GLN A 16 5.55 -11.46 3.64
C GLN A 16 4.02 -11.62 3.57
N ALA A 17 3.25 -10.57 3.92
CA ALA A 17 1.80 -10.60 3.80
C ALA A 17 1.33 -10.62 2.33
N THR A 18 2.13 -10.09 1.39
CA THR A 18 1.82 -10.11 -0.04
C THR A 18 2.18 -11.44 -0.72
N LEU A 19 3.06 -12.26 -0.14
CA LEU A 19 3.46 -13.56 -0.69
C LEU A 19 2.53 -14.70 -0.27
N ASN A 20 1.84 -14.58 0.87
CA ASN A 20 0.93 -15.60 1.38
C ASN A 20 -0.47 -15.59 0.71
N PHE A 21 -0.56 -15.28 -0.58
CA PHE A 21 -1.82 -15.36 -1.34
C PHE A 21 -2.32 -16.79 -1.59
N ASP A 22 -1.65 -17.82 -1.05
CA ASP A 22 -2.12 -19.21 -1.07
C ASP A 22 -3.46 -19.41 -0.35
N THR A 23 -4.30 -20.23 -0.96
CA THR A 23 -5.77 -20.24 -0.89
C THR A 23 -6.35 -21.14 0.20
N ARG A 24 -5.59 -21.49 1.25
CA ARG A 24 -5.96 -22.63 2.12
C ARG A 24 -6.06 -22.39 3.63
N SER A 25 -6.15 -21.15 4.11
CA SER A 25 -6.38 -20.90 5.54
C SER A 25 -7.64 -20.07 5.81
N PRO A 26 -8.62 -20.58 6.60
CA PRO A 26 -9.86 -19.89 6.94
C PRO A 26 -9.67 -18.67 7.87
N TRP A 27 -8.45 -18.45 8.37
CA TRP A 27 -8.08 -17.35 9.26
C TRP A 27 -7.34 -16.21 8.55
N LYS A 28 -7.52 -16.09 7.23
CA LYS A 28 -6.81 -15.09 6.44
C LYS A 28 -7.27 -13.68 6.81
N ARG A 29 -6.35 -12.84 7.29
CA ARG A 29 -6.55 -11.40 7.41
C ARG A 29 -6.97 -10.88 6.04
N ARG A 30 -8.17 -10.30 5.95
CA ARG A 30 -8.65 -9.63 4.75
C ARG A 30 -7.60 -8.60 4.31
N PRO A 31 -7.38 -8.40 3.00
CA PRO A 31 -6.58 -7.27 2.54
C PRO A 31 -7.15 -5.99 3.16
N ASN A 32 -6.28 -5.15 3.73
CA ASN A 32 -6.72 -3.90 4.33
C ASN A 32 -6.90 -2.86 3.21
N ILE A 33 -8.03 -2.97 2.52
CA ILE A 33 -8.42 -2.04 1.45
C ILE A 33 -8.68 -0.69 2.12
N GLU A 34 -7.80 0.28 1.84
CA GLU A 34 -7.98 1.67 2.29
C GLU A 34 -8.99 2.39 1.40
N THR A 35 -8.93 2.15 0.08
CA THR A 35 -9.76 2.86 -0.90
C THR A 35 -10.12 1.95 -2.06
N ASP A 36 -11.37 2.02 -2.51
CA ASP A 36 -11.89 1.40 -3.73
C ASP A 36 -12.75 2.46 -4.42
N SER A 37 -12.18 3.14 -5.42
CA SER A 37 -12.84 4.28 -6.06
C SER A 37 -12.35 4.53 -7.49
N TYR A 38 -13.18 5.20 -8.28
CA TYR A 38 -12.85 5.62 -9.63
C TYR A 38 -12.12 6.97 -9.62
N VAL A 39 -10.99 7.02 -10.31
CA VAL A 39 -10.14 8.21 -10.42
C VAL A 39 -10.07 8.67 -11.86
N ILE A 40 -10.17 9.99 -12.08
CA ILE A 40 -10.05 10.57 -13.43
C ILE A 40 -8.57 10.93 -13.67
N ILE A 41 -7.93 10.21 -14.59
CA ILE A 41 -6.52 10.40 -14.95
C ILE A 41 -6.42 11.08 -16.33
N PRO A 42 -5.52 12.06 -16.53
CA PRO A 42 -5.25 12.62 -17.85
C PRO A 42 -4.77 11.54 -18.83
N ALA A 43 -5.31 11.53 -20.04
CA ALA A 43 -4.97 10.54 -21.07
C ALA A 43 -3.49 10.63 -21.50
N ALA A 44 -2.89 11.82 -21.42
CA ALA A 44 -1.49 12.08 -21.76
C ALA A 44 -0.50 11.72 -20.64
N THR A 45 -0.97 11.25 -19.48
CA THR A 45 -0.10 10.82 -18.39
C THR A 45 0.74 9.63 -18.87
N PRO A 46 2.07 9.62 -18.64
CA PRO A 46 2.90 8.48 -18.98
C PRO A 46 2.53 7.28 -18.10
N PHE A 47 2.59 6.08 -18.67
CA PHE A 47 2.15 4.87 -17.98
C PHE A 47 2.96 4.55 -16.72
N CYS A 48 4.24 4.91 -16.69
CA CYS A 48 5.09 4.75 -15.51
C CYS A 48 4.59 5.57 -14.29
N ASP A 49 4.03 6.77 -14.52
CA ASP A 49 3.56 7.67 -13.46
C ASP A 49 2.08 7.45 -13.09
N ILE A 50 1.44 6.41 -13.63
CA ILE A 50 0.01 6.15 -13.40
C ILE A 50 -0.31 5.97 -11.90
N VAL A 51 0.57 5.28 -11.16
CA VAL A 51 0.40 5.01 -9.73
C VAL A 51 0.48 6.30 -8.93
N THR A 52 1.52 7.09 -9.18
CA THR A 52 1.75 8.38 -8.54
C THR A 52 0.60 9.33 -8.81
N THR A 53 0.17 9.42 -10.07
CA THR A 53 -0.94 10.29 -10.47
C THR A 53 -2.26 9.85 -9.84
N ALA A 54 -2.54 8.54 -9.80
CA ALA A 54 -3.75 8.01 -9.17
C ALA A 54 -3.76 8.31 -7.66
N LEU A 55 -2.66 8.07 -6.96
CA LEU A 55 -2.55 8.32 -5.51
C LEU A 55 -2.65 9.80 -5.16
N GLN A 56 -2.04 10.68 -5.94
CA GLN A 56 -2.18 12.12 -5.78
C GLN A 56 -3.64 12.57 -5.92
N ARG A 57 -4.38 12.01 -6.90
CA ARG A 57 -5.80 12.30 -7.08
C ARG A 57 -6.69 11.74 -5.97
N LEU A 58 -6.26 10.66 -5.33
CA LEU A 58 -6.89 10.11 -4.14
C LEU A 58 -6.53 10.87 -2.85
N GLY A 59 -5.62 11.85 -2.91
CA GLY A 59 -5.22 12.69 -1.77
C GLY A 59 -4.10 12.10 -0.91
N TYR A 60 -3.35 11.11 -1.40
CA TYR A 60 -2.19 10.58 -0.69
C TYR A 60 -0.95 11.48 -0.88
N SER A 61 -0.06 11.49 0.13
CA SER A 61 1.23 12.19 0.06
C SER A 61 2.13 11.61 -1.05
N THR A 62 3.03 12.44 -1.57
CA THR A 62 4.06 12.04 -2.54
C THR A 62 5.01 10.99 -1.97
N GLU A 63 5.26 11.03 -0.67
CA GLU A 63 6.08 10.05 0.05
C GLU A 63 5.48 8.64 -0.04
N ILE A 64 4.15 8.55 0.15
CA ILE A 64 3.39 7.30 0.06
C ILE A 64 3.36 6.81 -1.38
N SER A 65 3.25 7.75 -2.33
CA SER A 65 3.24 7.45 -3.76
C SER A 65 4.55 6.82 -4.23
N ASN A 66 5.69 7.28 -3.72
CA ASN A 66 7.01 6.72 -4.05
C ASN A 66 7.24 5.33 -3.42
N ALA A 67 6.63 5.06 -2.26
CA ALA A 67 6.72 3.76 -1.59
C ALA A 67 5.63 2.77 -2.03
N ALA A 68 4.72 3.18 -2.92
CA ALA A 68 3.62 2.35 -3.39
C ALA A 68 4.04 1.47 -4.56
N ARG A 69 3.47 0.27 -4.61
CA ARG A 69 3.72 -0.71 -5.66
C ARG A 69 2.44 -0.93 -6.45
N GLY A 70 2.46 -0.56 -7.73
CA GLY A 70 1.32 -0.74 -8.61
C GLY A 70 1.31 -2.09 -9.33
N SER A 71 0.12 -2.61 -9.55
CA SER A 71 -0.17 -3.76 -10.40
C SER A 71 -1.52 -3.58 -11.06
N ILE A 72 -1.71 -4.16 -12.25
CA ILE A 72 -2.95 -4.06 -13.01
C ILE A 72 -3.61 -5.43 -13.06
N ALA A 73 -4.88 -5.49 -12.66
CA ALA A 73 -5.71 -6.66 -12.79
C ALA A 73 -6.73 -6.44 -13.91
N ILE A 74 -6.78 -7.35 -14.88
CA ILE A 74 -7.74 -7.34 -15.98
C ILE A 74 -8.82 -8.37 -15.64
N LYS A 75 -10.03 -7.93 -15.30
CA LYS A 75 -11.13 -8.81 -14.86
C LYS A 75 -10.68 -9.84 -13.80
N ASN A 76 -10.80 -11.14 -14.11
CA ASN A 76 -10.45 -12.27 -13.24
C ASN A 76 -9.02 -12.78 -13.46
N TRP A 77 -8.16 -12.02 -14.15
CA TRP A 77 -6.77 -12.43 -14.38
C TRP A 77 -5.88 -12.11 -13.19
N LYS A 78 -4.72 -12.77 -13.15
CA LYS A 78 -3.68 -12.49 -12.17
C LYS A 78 -3.18 -11.04 -12.36
N SER A 79 -2.98 -10.33 -11.26
CA SER A 79 -2.44 -8.97 -11.28
C SER A 79 -1.02 -8.98 -11.88
N LEU A 80 -0.81 -8.18 -12.92
CA LEU A 80 0.47 -8.00 -13.59
C LEU A 80 1.17 -6.77 -13.03
N SER A 81 2.49 -6.85 -12.85
CA SER A 81 3.30 -5.67 -12.54
C SER A 81 3.30 -4.71 -13.72
N LEU A 82 3.34 -3.41 -13.45
CA LEU A 82 3.45 -2.36 -14.48
C LEU A 82 4.64 -2.60 -15.43
N ASP A 83 5.76 -3.04 -14.85
CA ASP A 83 6.99 -3.41 -15.53
C ASP A 83 6.81 -4.54 -16.57
N ALA A 84 5.89 -5.48 -16.32
CA ALA A 84 5.62 -6.58 -17.24
C ALA A 84 4.67 -6.19 -18.39
N ILE A 85 4.04 -5.01 -18.32
CA ILE A 85 3.04 -4.56 -19.29
C ILE A 85 3.69 -3.67 -20.35
N SER A 86 4.56 -2.76 -19.93
CA SER A 86 5.27 -1.87 -20.85
C SER A 86 6.65 -1.50 -20.31
N ASP A 87 7.67 -1.74 -21.13
CA ASP A 87 9.06 -1.31 -20.90
C ASP A 87 9.31 0.12 -21.42
N ASN A 88 8.37 0.67 -22.22
CA ASN A 88 8.58 1.93 -22.90
C ASN A 88 8.03 3.12 -22.06
N PRO A 89 8.90 4.01 -21.54
CA PRO A 89 8.49 5.12 -20.67
C PRO A 89 7.71 6.21 -21.41
N LEU A 90 7.71 6.22 -22.75
CA LEU A 90 6.99 7.20 -23.56
C LEU A 90 5.53 6.82 -23.83
N VAL A 91 5.12 5.60 -23.48
CA VAL A 91 3.76 5.14 -23.73
C VAL A 91 2.81 5.80 -22.73
N SER A 92 1.71 6.35 -23.26
CA SER A 92 0.71 7.01 -22.43
C SER A 92 -0.28 6.00 -21.83
N VAL A 93 -0.92 6.39 -20.73
CA VAL A 93 -2.04 5.63 -20.14
C VAL A 93 -3.17 5.44 -21.15
N SER A 94 -3.38 6.38 -22.07
CA SER A 94 -4.39 6.25 -23.12
C SER A 94 -4.09 5.15 -24.13
N ASP A 95 -2.82 4.93 -24.47
CA ASP A 95 -2.43 3.93 -25.46
C ASP A 95 -2.58 2.51 -24.91
N ILE A 96 -2.31 2.31 -23.61
CA ILE A 96 -2.40 0.98 -22.96
C ILE A 96 -3.80 0.71 -22.39
N LEU A 97 -4.35 1.68 -21.66
CA LEU A 97 -5.57 1.50 -20.87
C LEU A 97 -6.80 2.18 -21.46
N GLY A 98 -6.67 2.97 -22.53
CA GLY A 98 -7.76 3.74 -23.12
C GLY A 98 -9.01 2.91 -23.41
N GLU A 99 -8.85 1.80 -24.12
CA GLU A 99 -9.96 0.88 -24.45
C GLU A 99 -10.29 -0.10 -23.32
N LEU A 100 -9.38 -0.30 -22.37
CA LEU A 100 -9.48 -1.29 -21.31
C LEU A 100 -9.99 -0.72 -19.97
N THR A 101 -10.23 0.60 -19.89
CA THR A 101 -10.69 1.29 -18.66
C THR A 101 -11.89 0.64 -17.98
N SER A 102 -12.82 0.05 -18.74
CA SER A 102 -14.02 -0.62 -18.22
C SER A 102 -13.73 -1.97 -17.53
N VAL A 103 -12.62 -2.63 -17.90
CA VAL A 103 -12.30 -3.99 -17.48
C VAL A 103 -11.03 -4.09 -16.63
N VAL A 104 -10.26 -3.01 -16.58
CA VAL A 104 -9.01 -2.89 -15.83
C VAL A 104 -9.27 -2.30 -14.45
N THR A 105 -8.63 -2.90 -13.46
CA THR A 105 -8.51 -2.35 -12.11
C THR A 105 -7.04 -2.15 -11.78
N LEU A 106 -6.67 -0.92 -11.42
CA LEU A 106 -5.36 -0.58 -10.89
C LEU A 106 -5.31 -0.94 -9.40
N LYS A 107 -4.50 -1.93 -9.05
CA LYS A 107 -4.24 -2.34 -7.67
C LYS A 107 -2.95 -1.71 -7.17
N ILE A 108 -3.07 -0.91 -6.12
CA ILE A 108 -1.97 -0.17 -5.52
C ILE A 108 -1.73 -0.75 -4.13
N THR A 109 -0.53 -1.26 -3.88
CA THR A 109 -0.15 -1.78 -2.58
C THR A 109 0.77 -0.79 -1.88
N ILE A 110 0.36 -0.29 -0.71
CA ILE A 110 1.16 0.62 0.12
C ILE A 110 1.74 -0.18 1.28
N LEU A 111 3.06 -0.16 1.41
CA LEU A 111 3.73 -0.72 2.59
C LEU A 111 3.61 0.28 3.75
N ARG A 112 2.64 0.05 4.64
CA ARG A 112 2.54 0.78 5.90
C ARG A 112 3.29 -0.01 6.95
N ASN A 113 4.42 0.50 7.40
CA ASN A 113 5.15 -0.09 8.52
C ASN A 113 4.35 0.14 9.81
N LYS A 114 3.26 -0.61 10.01
CA LYS A 114 2.59 -0.66 11.31
C LYS A 114 3.63 -1.21 12.29
N PRO A 115 3.88 -0.57 13.45
CA PRO A 115 4.60 -1.25 14.51
C PRO A 115 3.89 -2.59 14.70
N SER A 116 4.64 -3.69 14.64
CA SER A 116 4.04 -5.00 14.78
C SER A 116 3.25 -5.02 16.10
N GLN A 117 2.12 -5.74 16.16
CA GLN A 117 1.38 -5.87 17.44
C GLN A 117 2.32 -6.30 18.57
N LEU A 118 3.35 -7.08 18.25
CA LEU A 118 4.42 -7.47 19.16
C LEU A 118 5.30 -6.29 19.59
N ALA A 119 5.63 -5.35 18.71
CA ALA A 119 6.32 -4.11 19.06
C ALA A 119 5.45 -3.22 19.97
N GLU A 120 4.14 -3.12 19.71
CA GLU A 120 3.21 -2.39 20.59
C GLU A 120 3.06 -3.05 21.96
N ILE A 121 2.96 -4.39 22.01
CA ILE A 121 2.92 -5.16 23.26
C ILE A 121 4.25 -5.00 24.00
N LYS A 122 5.39 -5.08 23.31
CA LYS A 122 6.72 -4.84 23.91
C LYS A 122 6.80 -3.45 24.53
N ASP A 123 6.35 -2.42 23.82
CA ASP A 123 6.38 -1.04 24.31
C ASP A 123 5.47 -0.82 25.52
N LYS A 124 4.26 -1.40 25.49
CA LYS A 124 3.31 -1.35 26.61
C LYS A 124 3.82 -2.11 27.83
N LEU A 125 4.38 -3.31 27.64
CA LEU A 125 4.97 -4.09 28.73
C LEU A 125 6.21 -3.39 29.31
N LEU A 126 7.06 -2.82 28.46
CA LEU A 126 8.22 -2.05 28.89
C LEU A 126 7.79 -0.83 29.73
N LYS A 127 6.77 -0.08 29.28
CA LYS A 127 6.19 1.03 30.05
C LYS A 127 5.61 0.59 31.38
N LEU A 128 4.87 -0.52 31.42
CA LEU A 128 4.32 -1.07 32.66
C LEU A 128 5.42 -1.51 33.63
N LEU A 129 6.45 -2.19 33.14
CA LEU A 129 7.59 -2.63 33.95
C LEU A 129 8.34 -1.43 34.53
N ILE A 130 8.60 -0.39 33.74
CA ILE A 130 9.24 0.84 34.20
C ILE A 130 8.39 1.54 35.26
N LEU A 131 7.07 1.61 35.05
CA LEU A 131 6.14 2.26 35.98
C LEU A 131 6.03 1.49 37.31
N GLN A 132 6.00 0.17 37.27
CA GLN A 132 5.93 -0.68 38.45
C GLN A 132 7.27 -0.76 39.22
N SER A 133 8.40 -0.75 38.50
CA SER A 133 9.75 -0.78 39.09
C SER A 133 10.32 0.61 39.38
N HIS A 134 9.54 1.67 39.19
CA HIS A 134 9.96 3.06 39.28
C HIS A 134 10.67 3.40 40.61
N ALA A 135 10.19 2.85 41.73
CA ALA A 135 10.82 3.04 43.04
C ALA A 135 12.22 2.38 43.15
N LEU A 136 12.37 1.19 42.55
CA LEU A 136 13.65 0.46 42.48
C LEU A 136 14.63 1.17 41.53
N LEU A 137 14.17 1.60 40.35
CA LEU A 137 15.00 2.28 39.35
C LEU A 137 15.50 3.66 39.83
N ARG A 138 14.70 4.39 40.61
CA ARG A 138 15.15 5.62 41.30
C ARG A 138 16.21 5.33 42.35
N SER A 139 16.03 4.25 43.13
CA SER A 139 16.96 3.90 44.21
C SER A 139 18.34 3.47 43.70
N THR A 140 18.43 2.99 42.45
CA THR A 140 19.68 2.60 41.78
C THR A 140 20.32 3.72 40.95
N GLY A 141 19.80 4.95 41.04
CA GLY A 141 20.40 6.12 40.39
C GLY A 141 20.21 6.17 38.86
N CYS A 142 19.21 5.48 38.32
CA CYS A 142 18.91 5.51 36.89
C CYS A 142 18.22 6.85 36.53
N PRO A 143 18.81 7.69 35.65
CA PRO A 143 18.17 8.93 35.23
C PRO A 143 17.00 8.59 34.30
N LEU A 144 15.78 8.76 34.80
CA LEU A 144 14.53 8.55 34.07
C LEU A 144 13.95 9.85 33.48
N ASP A 145 14.79 10.88 33.30
CA ASP A 145 14.42 12.16 32.67
C ASP A 145 14.94 12.25 31.23
#